data_AF-A0A7W7SYC9-F1
#
_entry.id   AF-A0A7W7SYC9-F1
#
_cell.length_a   1.000
_cell.length_b   1.000
_cell.length_c   1.000
_cell.angle_alpha   90.00
_cell.angle_beta   90.00
_cell.angle_gamma   90.00
#
_symmetry.space_group_name_H-M   'P 1'
#
loop_
_entity.id
_entity.type
_entity.pdbx_description
1 polymer ?
#
loop_
_entity_poly.entity_id
_entity_poly.type
_entity_poly.pdbx_seq_one_letter_code
_entity_poly.pdbx_strand_id
1 'polypeptide(L)'
;MESSAVETGVTDSLLWKARFGEVVRGMVVDFAPRLFAVVQEYGDRVDGRVAAWGMAFPDHAEVVSVEGGLRMRLQDVDSALPVFATREGVSASVVWLPAFNTRLTEPVDVVDDVEEETAWW
;
A
#
# COMPACT_ATOMS: atom_id res chain seq x y z
N MET A 1 16.68 37.32 -26.88
CA MET A 1 17.40 36.90 -25.65
C MET A 1 16.42 36.84 -24.47
N GLU A 2 15.30 36.12 -24.61
CA GLU A 2 14.26 36.05 -23.56
C GLU A 2 13.74 34.61 -23.36
N SER A 3 14.40 33.61 -23.97
CA SER A 3 14.00 32.19 -23.87
C SER A 3 14.58 31.49 -22.63
N SER A 4 15.77 31.90 -22.18
CA SER A 4 16.57 31.11 -21.22
C SER A 4 16.05 31.14 -19.77
N ALA A 5 15.36 32.21 -19.34
CA ALA A 5 14.88 32.34 -17.96
C ALA A 5 13.53 31.65 -17.71
N VAL A 6 12.68 31.55 -18.73
CA VAL A 6 11.39 30.85 -18.65
C VAL A 6 11.61 29.33 -18.71
N GLU A 7 12.54 28.89 -19.55
CA GLU A 7 12.91 27.48 -19.71
C GLU A 7 13.55 26.91 -18.44
N THR A 8 14.48 27.63 -17.80
CA THR A 8 15.08 27.20 -16.52
C THR A 8 14.08 27.13 -15.37
N GLY A 9 13.08 28.01 -15.31
CA GLY A 9 12.02 27.96 -14.29
C GLY A 9 11.06 26.78 -14.46
N VAL A 10 10.79 26.37 -15.70
CA VAL A 10 9.98 25.19 -16.01
C VAL A 10 10.76 23.90 -15.72
N THR A 11 12.04 23.82 -16.11
CA THR A 11 12.89 22.66 -15.85
C THR A 11 13.12 22.42 -14.35
N ASP A 12 13.38 23.47 -13.56
CA ASP A 12 13.48 23.36 -12.09
C ASP A 12 12.14 22.89 -11.48
N SER A 13 11.02 23.38 -12.03
CA SER A 13 9.67 22.98 -11.61
C SER A 13 9.36 21.50 -11.84
N LEU A 14 9.77 20.97 -13.00
CA LEU A 14 9.56 19.56 -13.34
C LEU A 14 10.53 18.65 -12.58
N LEU A 15 11.78 19.08 -12.40
CA LEU A 15 12.79 18.37 -11.63
C LEU A 15 12.36 18.21 -10.17
N TRP A 16 11.87 19.28 -9.51
CA TRP A 16 11.42 19.15 -8.13
C TRP A 16 10.19 18.24 -8.01
N LYS A 17 9.25 18.29 -8.96
CA LYS A 17 8.06 17.40 -8.95
C LYS A 17 8.45 15.93 -9.06
N ALA A 18 9.39 15.62 -9.96
CA ALA A 18 9.90 14.27 -10.13
C ALA A 18 10.60 13.78 -8.84
N ARG A 19 11.50 14.60 -8.28
CA ARG A 19 12.20 14.31 -7.02
C ARG A 19 11.25 14.14 -5.84
N PHE A 20 10.27 15.02 -5.71
CA PHE A 20 9.23 14.91 -4.69
C PHE A 20 8.44 13.61 -4.85
N GLY A 21 8.09 13.23 -6.09
CA GLY A 21 7.43 11.97 -6.38
C GLY A 21 8.25 10.73 -6.01
N GLU A 22 9.57 10.75 -6.24
CA GLU A 22 10.48 9.68 -5.80
C GLU A 22 10.51 9.57 -4.27
N VAL A 23 10.65 10.70 -3.56
CA VAL A 23 10.67 10.73 -2.09
C VAL A 23 9.35 10.21 -1.52
N VAL A 24 8.20 10.66 -2.04
CA VAL A 24 6.89 10.19 -1.59
C VAL A 24 6.71 8.70 -1.86
N ARG A 25 7.17 8.18 -3.01
CA ARG A 25 7.11 6.73 -3.29
C ARG A 25 7.92 5.91 -2.31
N GLY A 26 9.14 6.36 -1.98
CA GLY A 26 9.97 5.73 -0.95
C GLY A 26 9.25 5.69 0.41
N MET A 27 8.67 6.82 0.82
CA MET A 27 7.89 6.88 2.07
C MET A 27 6.69 5.92 2.06
N VAL A 28 5.94 5.84 0.96
CA VAL A 28 4.79 4.94 0.86
C VAL A 28 5.23 3.48 1.02
N VAL A 29 6.35 3.11 0.43
CA VAL A 29 6.95 1.77 0.57
C VAL A 29 7.37 1.51 2.02
N ASP A 30 8.09 2.44 2.63
CA ASP A 30 8.67 2.27 3.97
C ASP A 30 7.60 2.22 5.07
N PHE A 31 6.49 2.93 4.87
CA PHE A 31 5.38 3.03 5.83
C PHE A 31 4.15 2.20 5.42
N ALA A 32 4.23 1.37 4.38
CA ALA A 32 3.13 0.53 3.96
C ALA A 32 2.75 -0.47 5.07
N PRO A 33 1.50 -0.45 5.58
CA PRO A 33 1.07 -1.45 6.53
C PRO A 33 1.02 -2.83 5.88
N ARG A 34 1.36 -3.86 6.64
CA ARG A 34 1.31 -5.25 6.15
C ARG A 34 -0.13 -5.74 6.20
N LEU A 35 -0.63 -6.23 5.06
CA LEU A 35 -1.96 -6.82 4.98
C LEU A 35 -1.98 -8.25 5.51
N PHE A 36 -3.04 -8.60 6.23
CA PHE A 36 -3.32 -9.96 6.67
C PHE A 36 -4.82 -10.28 6.57
N ALA A 37 -5.13 -11.57 6.56
CA ALA A 37 -6.48 -12.09 6.67
C ALA A 37 -6.61 -12.85 8.00
N VAL A 38 -7.78 -12.75 8.61
CA VAL A 38 -8.18 -13.64 9.71
C VAL A 38 -9.03 -14.75 9.12
N VAL A 39 -8.57 -15.98 9.24
CA VAL A 39 -9.25 -17.17 8.72
C VAL A 39 -9.87 -17.93 9.89
N GLN A 40 -11.15 -18.25 9.77
CA GLN A 40 -11.83 -19.18 10.67
C GLN A 40 -11.80 -20.58 10.06
N GLU A 41 -11.32 -21.56 10.81
CA GLU A 41 -11.33 -22.98 10.48
C GLU A 41 -12.41 -23.68 11.32
N TYR A 42 -13.20 -24.54 10.67
CA TYR A 42 -14.29 -25.31 11.28
C TYR A 42 -13.94 -26.79 11.31
N GLY A 43 -14.15 -27.44 12.46
CA GLY A 43 -14.12 -28.90 12.65
C GLY A 43 -12.90 -29.59 12.01
N ASP A 44 -11.82 -29.78 12.76
CA ASP A 44 -10.58 -30.45 12.30
C ASP A 44 -10.11 -30.05 10.89
N ARG A 45 -10.24 -28.76 10.54
CA ARG A 45 -9.81 -28.16 9.25
C ARG A 45 -10.57 -28.69 8.02
N VAL A 46 -11.81 -29.13 8.18
CA VAL A 46 -12.63 -29.61 7.06
C VAL A 46 -13.17 -28.44 6.21
N ASP A 47 -13.32 -27.25 6.81
CA ASP A 47 -13.77 -26.04 6.11
C ASP A 47 -13.11 -24.77 6.69
N GLY A 48 -12.89 -23.76 5.85
CA GLY A 48 -12.19 -22.53 6.22
C GLY A 48 -12.71 -21.32 5.45
N ARG A 49 -12.95 -20.20 6.14
CA ARG A 49 -13.35 -18.94 5.51
C ARG A 49 -12.55 -17.74 6.00
N VAL A 50 -12.39 -16.75 5.14
CA VAL A 50 -11.90 -15.43 5.55
C VAL A 50 -13.00 -14.71 6.31
N ALA A 51 -12.79 -14.53 7.62
CA ALA A 51 -13.73 -13.84 8.50
C ALA A 51 -13.49 -12.34 8.52
N ALA A 52 -12.24 -11.91 8.36
CA ALA A 52 -11.87 -10.50 8.37
C ALA A 52 -10.58 -10.23 7.58
N TRP A 53 -10.39 -8.97 7.22
CA TRP A 53 -9.16 -8.43 6.67
C TRP A 53 -8.56 -7.43 7.64
N GLY A 54 -7.23 -7.34 7.69
CA GLY A 54 -6.56 -6.39 8.55
C GLY A 54 -5.29 -5.80 7.95
N MET A 55 -4.93 -4.65 8.51
CA MET A 55 -3.70 -3.91 8.24
C MET A 55 -2.91 -3.82 9.54
N ALA A 56 -1.67 -4.30 9.52
CA ALA A 56 -0.74 -4.16 10.62
C ALA A 56 0.15 -2.94 10.39
N PHE A 57 -0.03 -1.94 11.24
CA PHE A 57 0.84 -0.79 11.38
C PHE A 57 1.95 -1.10 12.39
N PRO A 58 3.01 -0.28 12.46
CA PRO A 58 4.08 -0.47 13.44
C PRO A 58 3.62 -0.46 14.91
N ASP A 59 2.53 0.25 15.23
CA ASP A 59 2.05 0.50 16.59
C ASP A 59 0.68 -0.15 16.90
N HIS A 60 -0.06 -0.60 15.89
CA HIS A 60 -1.40 -1.16 16.06
C HIS A 60 -1.83 -2.01 14.86
N ALA A 61 -2.94 -2.72 15.00
CA ALA A 61 -3.62 -3.38 13.90
C ALA A 61 -5.04 -2.82 13.73
N GLU A 62 -5.46 -2.63 12.49
CA GLU A 62 -6.87 -2.40 12.16
C GLU A 62 -7.46 -3.64 11.50
N VAL A 63 -8.66 -4.04 11.89
CA VAL A 63 -9.35 -5.22 11.38
C VAL A 63 -10.78 -4.87 11.00
N VAL A 64 -11.22 -5.34 9.83
CA VAL A 64 -12.57 -5.17 9.30
C VAL A 64 -13.16 -6.54 8.97
N SER A 65 -14.30 -6.87 9.57
CA SER A 65 -15.03 -8.11 9.28
C SER A 65 -15.62 -8.12 7.87
N VAL A 66 -15.55 -9.27 7.19
CA VAL A 66 -16.16 -9.48 5.87
C VAL A 66 -17.69 -9.46 5.95
N GLU A 67 -18.27 -9.94 7.06
CA GLU A 67 -19.71 -9.95 7.30
C GLU A 67 -20.27 -8.53 7.58
N GLY A 68 -19.39 -7.52 7.64
CA GLY A 68 -19.75 -6.15 7.95
C GLY A 68 -19.99 -5.92 9.46
N GLY A 69 -20.21 -4.66 9.85
CA GLY A 69 -20.62 -4.28 11.20
C GLY A 69 -19.54 -4.30 12.28
N LEU A 70 -18.36 -4.92 12.04
CA LEU A 70 -17.26 -4.94 12.99
C LEU A 70 -15.99 -4.35 12.38
N ARG A 71 -15.54 -3.22 12.94
CA ARG A 71 -14.22 -2.63 12.74
C ARG A 71 -13.54 -2.46 14.09
N MET A 72 -12.30 -2.91 14.21
CA MET A 72 -11.55 -2.87 15.44
C MET A 72 -10.19 -2.22 15.22
N ARG A 73 -9.74 -1.48 16.23
CA ARG A 73 -8.34 -1.10 16.42
C ARG A 73 -7.80 -1.89 17.59
N LEU A 74 -6.70 -2.61 17.37
CA LEU A 74 -6.11 -3.55 18.31
C LEU A 74 -4.64 -3.19 18.52
N GLN A 75 -4.09 -3.52 19.70
CA GLN A 75 -2.68 -3.25 19.99
C GLN A 75 -1.74 -4.12 19.15
N ASP A 76 -2.18 -5.33 18.83
CA ASP A 76 -1.44 -6.29 18.01
C ASP A 76 -2.42 -7.10 17.15
N VAL A 77 -1.87 -7.89 16.23
CA VAL A 77 -2.64 -8.69 15.27
C VAL A 77 -3.30 -9.91 15.93
N ASP A 78 -2.64 -10.53 16.91
CA ASP A 78 -3.13 -11.74 17.56
C ASP A 78 -4.31 -11.45 18.49
N SER A 79 -4.42 -10.22 18.98
CA SER A 79 -5.58 -9.69 19.72
C SER A 79 -6.90 -9.79 18.94
N ALA A 80 -6.86 -10.00 17.61
CA ALA A 80 -8.07 -10.23 16.81
C ALA A 80 -8.62 -11.65 16.98
N LEU A 81 -7.77 -12.64 17.23
CA LEU A 81 -8.12 -14.06 17.17
C LEU A 81 -9.24 -14.45 18.14
N PRO A 82 -9.25 -14.02 19.42
CA PRO A 82 -10.31 -14.39 20.36
C PRO A 82 -11.70 -13.94 19.90
N VAL A 83 -11.78 -12.80 19.20
CA VAL A 83 -13.05 -12.27 18.69
C VAL A 83 -13.62 -13.18 17.60
N PHE A 84 -12.76 -13.75 16.75
CA PHE A 84 -13.16 -14.61 15.64
C PHE A 84 -13.21 -16.11 16.00
N ALA A 85 -12.78 -16.51 17.20
CA ALA A 85 -12.81 -17.90 17.69
C ALA A 85 -13.88 -18.13 18.78
N THR A 86 -14.91 -17.28 18.85
CA THR A 86 -15.91 -17.31 19.94
C THR A 86 -16.89 -18.48 19.90
N ARG A 87 -16.98 -19.21 18.78
CA ARG A 87 -17.87 -20.38 18.64
C ARG A 87 -17.12 -21.68 18.94
N GLU A 88 -17.75 -22.59 19.67
CA GLU A 88 -17.20 -23.90 19.98
C GLU A 88 -16.88 -24.68 18.70
N GLY A 89 -15.67 -25.24 18.61
CA GLY A 89 -15.19 -25.94 17.41
C GLY A 89 -14.68 -25.03 16.27
N VAL A 90 -14.53 -23.73 16.51
CA VAL A 90 -13.94 -22.78 15.54
C VAL A 90 -12.57 -22.32 16.03
N SER A 91 -11.53 -22.53 15.24
CA SER A 91 -10.21 -21.91 15.44
C SER A 91 -10.04 -20.73 14.50
N ALA A 92 -9.37 -19.67 14.96
CA ALA A 92 -8.99 -18.54 14.12
C ALA A 92 -7.47 -18.50 13.96
N SER A 93 -7.00 -18.18 12.75
CA SER A 93 -5.59 -17.99 12.45
C SER A 93 -5.37 -16.74 11.60
N VAL A 94 -4.19 -16.14 11.73
CA VAL A 94 -3.76 -15.00 10.92
C VAL A 94 -2.93 -15.50 9.75
N VAL A 95 -3.29 -15.08 8.55
CA VAL A 95 -2.55 -15.36 7.32
C VAL A 95 -2.05 -14.06 6.71
N TRP A 96 -0.74 -13.91 6.62
CA TRP A 96 -0.11 -12.72 6.07
C TRP A 96 -0.09 -12.75 4.54
N LEU A 97 -0.40 -11.61 3.92
CA LEU A 97 -0.27 -11.46 2.48
C LEU A 97 1.19 -11.18 2.12
N PRO A 98 1.65 -11.63 0.94
CA PRO A 98 2.95 -11.25 0.43
C PRO A 98 3.00 -9.73 0.23
N ALA A 99 4.16 -9.12 0.49
CA ALA A 99 4.35 -7.69 0.24
C ALA A 99 4.30 -7.44 -1.27
N PHE A 100 3.32 -6.67 -1.74
CA PHE A 100 3.15 -6.33 -3.16
C PHE A 100 3.97 -5.09 -3.52
N ASN A 101 5.29 -5.15 -3.40
CA ASN A 101 6.11 -3.94 -3.54
C ASN A 101 6.78 -3.77 -4.90
N THR A 102 6.21 -4.33 -5.97
CA THR A 102 7.00 -4.64 -7.17
C THR A 102 7.02 -3.56 -8.27
N ARG A 103 6.44 -2.37 -8.10
CA ARG A 103 6.37 -1.39 -9.23
C ARG A 103 6.53 0.09 -8.91
N LEU A 104 6.84 0.48 -7.66
CA LEU A 104 7.00 1.91 -7.34
C LEU A 104 8.41 2.47 -7.63
N THR A 105 9.34 1.64 -8.11
CA THR A 105 10.75 2.00 -8.32
C THR A 105 11.14 2.21 -9.78
N GLU A 106 10.23 2.08 -10.75
CA GLU A 106 10.56 2.46 -12.12
C GLU A 106 10.65 4.00 -12.17
N PRO A 107 11.79 4.57 -12.60
CA PRO A 107 11.91 6.01 -12.77
C PRO A 107 10.85 6.46 -13.76
N VAL A 108 10.14 7.54 -13.43
CA VAL A 108 9.26 8.20 -14.38
C VAL A 108 10.17 8.79 -15.44
N ASP A 109 10.21 8.21 -16.64
CA ASP A 109 10.82 8.85 -17.80
C ASP A 109 10.15 10.23 -17.94
N VAL A 110 10.89 11.27 -17.56
CA VAL A 110 10.56 12.63 -17.97
C VAL A 110 10.79 12.62 -19.47
N VAL A 111 9.72 12.38 -20.22
CA VAL A 111 9.71 12.65 -21.65
C VAL A 111 9.93 14.14 -21.82
N ASP A 112 11.19 14.52 -22.00
CA ASP A 112 11.59 15.80 -22.56
C ASP A 112 11.14 15.78 -24.03
N ASP A 113 9.91 16.23 -24.25
CA ASP A 113 9.41 16.55 -25.58
C ASP A 113 10.03 17.90 -25.98
N VAL A 114 11.33 17.85 -26.30
CA VAL A 114 11.98 18.92 -27.04
C VAL A 114 11.62 18.67 -28.50
N GLU A 115 10.53 19.28 -28.98
CA GLU A 115 10.34 19.47 -30.41
C GLU A 115 11.52 20.31 -30.92
N GLU A 116 12.52 19.64 -31.49
CA GLU A 116 13.59 20.27 -32.25
C GLU A 116 12.98 20.96 -33.48
N GLU A 117 12.67 22.24 -33.32
CA GLU A 117 12.54 23.18 -34.42
C GLU A 117 13.94 23.41 -35.04
N THR A 118 14.45 22.47 -35.83
CA THR A 118 15.49 22.78 -36.83
C THR A 118 15.38 21.92 -38.09
N ALA A 119 14.74 22.47 -39.13
CA ALA A 119 15.23 22.30 -40.49
C ALA A 119 14.64 23.39 -41.40
N TRP A 120 15.43 24.46 -41.53
CA TRP A 120 15.40 25.49 -42.56
C TRP A 120 15.00 24.99 -43.96
N TRP A 121 13.78 25.33 -44.40
CA TRP A 121 13.46 25.82 -45.76
C TRP A 121 12.14 26.60 -45.76
#